data_AF-A0AAV2JVP8-F1
#
_entry.id   AF-A0AAV2JVP8-F1
#
_cell.length_a   1.000
_cell.length_b   1.000
_cell.length_c   1.000
_cell.angle_alpha   90.00
_cell.angle_beta   90.00
_cell.angle_gamma   90.00
#
_symmetry.space_group_name_H-M   'P 1'
#
loop_
_entity.id
_entity.type
_entity.pdbx_description
1 polymer ?
#
loop_
_entity_poly.entity_id
_entity_poly.type
_entity_poly.pdbx_seq_one_letter_code
_entity_poly.pdbx_strand_id
1 'polypeptide(L)'
;MGRSDCVHSLSALARGTSNCTSWLSKVEDVQVGGVHLLLCAVVLPGVEQFPVRDFILMTSSVSYLFTNTLEDSPQLCKLIFLNNAIRSVHSQAFEDLVQLQDLEISGNPWLEHLYLGTFSKQHNLTNLMLNYNRLKTANNLSSIQPKLFEDQALIEQLNLSDNRLQTLPEGLMDTFSVQHMLRLHGNPWKCDCGLWYLHDWVLRNGQNVEMLDRTLCESPAFLNRRSMDSVEREQLVCHMGKDHSVDVRNCLMQVSGDAVIIKCKVETCLPLAVKVQLQDELGNVKEHVVRNEWTDSAQCSNMTLE
;
A
#
# COMPACT_ATOMS: atom_id res chain seq x y z
N MET A 1 33.35 2.32 -12.80
CA MET A 1 31.92 2.19 -13.15
C MET A 1 31.22 3.40 -12.58
N GLY A 2 31.00 4.41 -13.41
CA GLY A 2 30.48 5.71 -12.98
C GLY A 2 29.01 5.60 -12.59
N ARG A 3 28.64 6.23 -11.48
CA ARG A 3 27.25 6.58 -11.20
C ARG A 3 26.74 7.41 -12.37
N SER A 4 25.64 6.98 -12.99
CA SER A 4 24.89 7.79 -13.93
C SER A 4 24.30 8.96 -13.15
N ASP A 5 25.02 10.07 -13.10
CA ASP A 5 24.57 11.25 -12.36
C ASP A 5 23.30 11.81 -13.03
N CYS A 6 22.14 11.51 -12.44
CA CYS A 6 20.85 12.14 -12.71
C CYS A 6 20.75 13.54 -12.04
N VAL A 7 21.88 14.10 -11.60
CA VAL A 7 21.98 15.37 -10.85
C VAL A 7 21.78 16.61 -11.75
N HIS A 8 21.86 16.43 -13.07
CA HIS A 8 21.62 17.48 -14.06
C HIS A 8 20.68 16.96 -15.17
N SER A 9 19.38 17.18 -15.02
CA SER A 9 18.34 16.76 -15.97
C SER A 9 17.65 17.96 -16.63
N LEU A 10 17.29 17.80 -17.90
CA LEU A 10 16.32 18.65 -18.57
C LEU A 10 14.94 18.01 -18.38
N SER A 11 13.98 18.80 -17.90
CA SER A 11 12.59 18.38 -17.75
C SER A 11 11.78 18.77 -18.97
N ALA A 12 11.06 17.80 -19.54
CA ALA A 12 10.04 18.03 -20.54
C ALA A 12 8.66 17.96 -19.86
N LEU A 13 7.85 19.00 -20.07
CA LEU A 13 6.49 19.08 -19.56
C LEU A 13 5.52 18.90 -20.72
N ALA A 14 4.67 17.88 -20.65
CA ALA A 14 3.57 17.70 -21.60
C ALA A 14 2.27 18.12 -20.92
N ARG A 15 1.55 19.09 -21.52
CA ARG A 15 0.17 19.45 -21.17
C ARG A 15 -0.71 19.17 -22.37
N GLY A 16 -1.81 18.46 -22.13
CA GLY A 16 -2.58 17.80 -23.18
C GLY A 16 -3.41 18.67 -24.14
N THR A 17 -3.05 19.92 -24.49
CA THR A 17 -3.68 20.68 -25.62
C THR A 17 -3.19 22.13 -25.86
N SER A 18 -1.93 22.52 -25.63
CA SER A 18 -1.52 23.89 -26.04
C SER A 18 -0.09 24.01 -26.54
N ASN A 19 0.05 24.57 -27.75
CA ASN A 19 1.28 25.00 -28.41
C ASN A 19 2.38 25.43 -27.43
N CYS A 20 3.62 24.98 -27.65
CA CYS A 20 4.80 25.48 -26.94
C CYS A 20 4.95 26.99 -27.19
N THR A 21 4.39 27.83 -26.33
CA THR A 21 4.56 29.28 -26.42
C THR A 21 5.91 29.67 -25.82
N SER A 22 6.91 29.85 -26.69
CA SER A 22 8.21 30.55 -26.56
C SER A 22 8.94 30.40 -25.20
N TRP A 23 10.17 29.91 -25.10
CA TRP A 23 11.38 30.25 -25.87
C TRP A 23 12.29 29.01 -25.93
N LEU A 24 12.88 28.75 -27.11
CA LEU A 24 13.87 27.69 -27.39
C LEU A 24 13.42 26.25 -27.06
N SER A 25 12.48 25.69 -27.84
CA SER A 25 12.04 24.30 -27.66
C SER A 25 12.41 23.38 -28.82
N LYS A 26 13.04 22.24 -28.50
CA LYS A 26 12.95 21.05 -29.35
C LYS A 26 11.60 20.41 -29.02
N VAL A 27 10.82 20.14 -30.07
CA VAL A 27 9.52 19.51 -29.97
C VAL A 27 9.68 18.06 -30.43
N GLU A 28 9.45 17.12 -29.52
CA GLU A 28 9.38 15.69 -29.84
C GLU A 28 7.95 15.22 -29.66
N ASP A 29 7.45 14.43 -30.61
CA ASP A 29 6.13 13.83 -30.55
C ASP A 29 6.27 12.43 -29.94
N VAL A 30 5.68 12.22 -28.78
CA VAL A 30 5.74 10.93 -28.05
C VAL A 30 4.32 10.40 -27.90
N GLN A 31 4.11 9.17 -28.34
CA GLN A 31 2.82 8.50 -28.22
C GLN A 31 2.74 7.75 -26.89
N VAL A 32 2.04 8.31 -25.91
CA VAL A 32 1.81 7.65 -24.61
C VAL A 32 0.38 7.14 -24.55
N GLY A 33 0.20 5.81 -24.54
CA GLY A 33 -1.14 5.23 -24.39
C GLY A 33 -2.09 5.53 -25.55
N GLY A 34 -1.56 5.74 -26.76
CA GLY A 34 -2.34 6.17 -27.92
C GLY A 34 -2.62 7.68 -27.97
N VAL A 35 -2.10 8.46 -27.03
CA VAL A 35 -2.18 9.93 -27.02
C VAL A 35 -0.86 10.49 -27.53
N HIS A 36 -0.92 11.28 -28.61
CA HIS A 36 0.22 12.06 -29.07
C HIS A 36 0.48 13.21 -28.09
N LEU A 37 1.68 13.24 -27.52
CA LEU A 37 2.14 14.27 -26.60
C LEU A 37 3.26 15.05 -27.26
N LEU A 38 3.05 16.36 -27.37
CA LEU A 38 4.10 17.30 -27.74
C LEU A 38 4.96 17.57 -26.51
N LEU A 39 6.18 17.05 -26.52
CA LEU A 39 7.18 17.38 -25.51
C LEU A 39 7.79 18.74 -25.83
N CYS A 40 7.56 19.72 -24.97
CA CYS A 40 8.32 20.97 -24.98
C CYS A 40 9.49 20.83 -24.01
N ALA A 41 10.72 20.69 -24.52
CA ALA A 41 11.93 20.80 -23.70
C ALA A 41 12.52 22.23 -23.82
N VAL A 42 12.93 22.85 -22.71
CA VAL A 42 13.59 24.17 -22.75
C VAL A 42 15.09 23.96 -23.02
N VAL A 43 15.58 24.42 -24.17
CA VAL A 43 16.99 24.31 -24.57
C VAL A 43 17.66 25.68 -24.41
N LEU A 44 18.61 25.83 -23.48
CA LEU A 44 19.34 27.09 -23.32
C LEU A 44 20.37 27.29 -24.47
N PRO A 45 20.59 28.53 -24.96
CA PRO A 45 21.56 28.77 -26.03
C PRO A 45 22.98 28.46 -25.56
N GLY A 46 23.73 27.65 -26.32
CA GLY A 46 25.09 27.21 -25.98
C GLY A 46 25.17 25.85 -25.27
N VAL A 47 24.03 25.18 -25.07
CA VAL A 47 23.97 23.83 -24.51
C VAL A 47 23.66 22.85 -25.64
N GLU A 48 24.70 22.28 -26.26
CA GLU A 48 24.52 21.18 -27.21
C GLU A 48 24.15 19.88 -26.47
N GLN A 49 22.96 19.33 -26.77
CA GLN A 49 22.61 17.90 -26.66
C GLN A 49 22.66 17.23 -25.28
N PHE A 50 21.94 17.73 -24.27
CA PHE A 50 21.55 16.83 -23.16
C PHE A 50 20.24 16.11 -23.52
N PRO A 51 20.20 14.77 -23.47
CA PRO A 51 18.96 14.05 -23.70
C PRO A 51 17.98 14.31 -22.54
N VAL A 52 16.68 14.39 -22.83
CA VAL A 52 15.65 14.58 -21.80
C VAL A 52 15.69 13.39 -20.85
N ARG A 53 15.87 13.67 -19.55
CA ARG A 53 15.92 12.66 -18.50
C ARG A 53 14.71 12.69 -17.57
N ASP A 54 13.98 13.81 -17.57
CA ASP A 54 12.78 13.96 -16.77
C ASP A 54 11.58 14.19 -17.68
N PHE A 55 10.60 13.29 -17.60
CA PHE A 55 9.35 13.38 -18.33
C PHE A 55 8.20 13.55 -17.34
N ILE A 56 7.49 14.68 -17.45
CA ILE A 56 6.39 15.03 -16.56
C ILE A 56 5.14 15.26 -17.39
N LEU A 57 4.13 14.42 -17.16
CA LEU A 57 2.81 14.51 -17.76
C LEU A 57 1.77 14.78 -16.68
N MET A 58 1.12 15.94 -16.77
CA MET A 58 0.08 16.34 -15.81
C MET A 58 -1.23 16.63 -16.53
N THR A 59 -2.35 16.25 -15.92
CA THR A 59 -3.70 16.67 -16.34
C THR A 59 -3.97 16.36 -17.83
N SER A 60 -3.72 15.12 -18.24
CA SER A 60 -3.95 14.63 -19.60
C SER A 60 -4.97 13.48 -19.65
N SER A 61 -5.35 13.08 -20.87
CA SER A 61 -6.29 11.97 -21.11
C SER A 61 -5.64 10.59 -21.19
N VAL A 62 -4.35 10.46 -20.86
CA VAL A 62 -3.66 9.16 -20.90
C VAL A 62 -4.35 8.17 -19.97
N SER A 63 -4.82 7.08 -20.57
CA SER A 63 -5.63 6.06 -19.89
C SER A 63 -4.92 4.72 -19.74
N TYR A 64 -3.89 4.46 -20.54
CA TYR A 64 -3.20 3.17 -20.59
C TYR A 64 -1.72 3.41 -20.79
N LEU A 65 -0.88 2.68 -20.07
CA LEU A 65 0.55 2.56 -20.38
C LEU A 65 0.78 1.15 -20.95
N PHE A 66 1.02 1.07 -22.25
CA PHE A 66 1.26 -0.19 -22.95
C PHE A 66 2.74 -0.58 -22.87
N THR A 67 3.05 -1.81 -23.26
CA THR A 67 4.45 -2.20 -23.52
C THR A 67 5.08 -1.25 -24.54
N ASN A 68 6.37 -0.98 -24.41
CA ASN A 68 7.16 -0.19 -25.37
C ASN A 68 6.71 1.27 -25.55
N THR A 69 5.82 1.77 -24.68
CA THR A 69 5.32 3.15 -24.76
C THR A 69 6.44 4.19 -24.66
N LEU A 70 7.56 3.82 -24.02
CA LEU A 70 8.71 4.69 -23.76
C LEU A 70 10.03 4.05 -24.24
N GLU A 71 9.95 3.13 -25.22
CA GLU A 71 11.10 2.38 -25.76
C GLU A 71 12.18 3.33 -26.33
N ASP A 72 11.76 4.43 -26.96
CA ASP A 72 12.66 5.43 -27.56
C ASP A 72 13.29 6.39 -26.52
N SER A 73 13.01 6.22 -25.22
CA SER A 73 13.50 7.09 -24.15
C SER A 73 14.16 6.34 -22.97
N PRO A 74 15.12 5.43 -23.23
CA PRO A 74 15.74 4.60 -22.18
C PRO A 74 16.60 5.41 -21.19
N GLN A 75 16.95 6.65 -21.53
CA GLN A 75 17.73 7.55 -20.68
C GLN A 75 16.95 8.17 -19.51
N LEU A 76 15.63 8.00 -19.43
CA LEU A 76 14.81 8.67 -18.43
C LEU A 76 15.22 8.25 -17.01
N CYS A 77 15.54 9.25 -16.20
CA CYS A 77 15.76 9.12 -14.76
C CYS A 77 14.48 9.38 -13.96
N LYS A 78 13.58 10.20 -14.50
CA LYS A 78 12.37 10.65 -13.81
C LYS A 78 11.16 10.59 -14.72
N LEU A 79 10.11 9.94 -14.24
CA LEU A 79 8.87 9.76 -14.97
C LEU A 79 7.70 10.06 -14.04
N ILE A 80 6.92 11.09 -14.38
CA ILE A 80 5.81 11.56 -13.56
C ILE A 80 4.52 11.59 -14.37
N PHE A 81 3.49 10.94 -13.84
CA PHE A 81 2.11 10.99 -14.30
C PHE A 81 1.19 11.51 -13.18
N LEU A 82 0.92 12.83 -13.16
CA LEU A 82 0.02 13.44 -12.17
C LEU A 82 -1.37 13.67 -12.74
N ASN A 83 -2.40 13.28 -11.99
CA ASN A 83 -3.80 13.64 -12.27
C ASN A 83 -4.22 13.31 -13.71
N ASN A 84 -3.83 12.13 -14.20
CA ASN A 84 -4.23 11.61 -15.50
C ASN A 84 -5.43 10.66 -15.35
N ALA A 85 -5.77 9.94 -16.43
CA ALA A 85 -6.87 8.99 -16.44
C ALA A 85 -6.40 7.53 -16.46
N ILE A 86 -5.20 7.24 -15.95
CA ILE A 86 -4.58 5.92 -16.08
C ILE A 86 -5.45 4.88 -15.37
N ARG A 87 -5.78 3.82 -16.12
CA ARG A 87 -6.59 2.69 -15.68
C ARG A 87 -5.77 1.42 -15.53
N SER A 88 -4.75 1.27 -16.38
CA SER A 88 -3.89 0.10 -16.41
C SER A 88 -2.49 0.47 -16.84
N VAL A 89 -1.52 -0.14 -16.18
CA VAL A 89 -0.09 -0.11 -16.53
C VAL A 89 0.30 -1.53 -16.88
N HIS A 90 0.79 -1.75 -18.10
CA HIS A 90 1.28 -3.06 -18.51
C HIS A 90 2.51 -3.46 -17.69
N SER A 91 2.72 -4.76 -17.43
CA SER A 91 3.86 -5.25 -16.63
C SER A 91 5.24 -4.95 -17.25
N GLN A 92 5.27 -4.59 -18.53
CA GLN A 92 6.49 -4.22 -19.27
C GLN A 92 6.45 -2.76 -19.76
N ALA A 93 5.56 -1.92 -19.20
CA ALA A 93 5.46 -0.53 -19.61
C ALA A 93 6.74 0.29 -19.36
N PHE A 94 7.58 -0.15 -18.43
CA PHE A 94 8.83 0.50 -18.05
C PHE A 94 10.07 -0.34 -18.37
N GLU A 95 9.95 -1.46 -19.11
CA GLU A 95 11.03 -2.44 -19.32
C GLU A 95 12.37 -1.79 -19.72
N ASP A 96 12.34 -0.82 -20.63
CA ASP A 96 13.53 -0.16 -21.18
C ASP A 96 14.10 0.97 -20.28
N LEU A 97 13.35 1.39 -19.25
CA LEU A 97 13.70 2.50 -18.37
C LEU A 97 14.59 2.05 -17.21
N VAL A 98 15.76 1.50 -17.53
CA VAL A 98 16.69 0.92 -16.55
C VAL A 98 17.43 1.96 -15.69
N GLN A 99 17.42 3.24 -16.12
CA GLN A 99 18.03 4.36 -15.39
C GLN A 99 17.04 5.07 -14.47
N LEU A 100 15.79 4.62 -14.40
CA LEU A 100 14.73 5.29 -13.66
C LEU A 100 15.01 5.27 -12.15
N GLN A 101 15.00 6.46 -11.54
CA GLN A 101 15.19 6.70 -10.11
C GLN A 101 13.91 7.24 -9.46
N ASP A 102 13.20 8.14 -10.16
CA ASP A 102 11.96 8.75 -9.70
C ASP A 102 10.78 8.28 -10.57
N LEU A 103 9.84 7.55 -9.99
CA LEU A 103 8.57 7.22 -10.63
C LEU A 103 7.39 7.71 -9.80
N GLU A 104 6.56 8.54 -10.40
CA GLU A 104 5.31 8.96 -9.81
C GLU A 104 4.14 8.67 -10.74
N ILE A 105 3.16 7.94 -10.22
CA ILE A 105 1.87 7.70 -10.86
C ILE A 105 0.83 8.04 -9.80
N SER A 106 0.45 9.33 -9.70
CA SER A 106 -0.42 9.81 -8.63
C SER A 106 -1.66 10.50 -9.18
N GLY A 107 -2.76 10.42 -8.43
CA GLY A 107 -4.03 11.04 -8.83
C GLY A 107 -4.71 10.37 -10.02
N ASN A 108 -4.56 9.05 -10.20
CA ASN A 108 -5.26 8.29 -11.25
C ASN A 108 -6.39 7.45 -10.62
N PRO A 109 -7.62 7.98 -10.53
CA PRO A 109 -8.70 7.39 -9.73
C PRO A 109 -9.30 6.10 -10.31
N TRP A 110 -8.77 5.59 -11.42
CA TRP A 110 -9.20 4.33 -12.04
C TRP A 110 -8.12 3.26 -12.02
N LEU A 111 -6.92 3.55 -11.53
CA LEU A 111 -5.85 2.56 -11.40
C LEU A 111 -6.08 1.74 -10.13
N GLU A 112 -6.51 0.48 -10.31
CA GLU A 112 -6.88 -0.41 -9.19
C GLU A 112 -5.82 -1.45 -8.85
N HIS A 113 -4.90 -1.73 -9.79
CA HIS A 113 -3.91 -2.79 -9.63
C HIS A 113 -2.61 -2.47 -10.40
N LEU A 114 -1.53 -3.11 -9.95
CA LEU A 114 -0.26 -3.21 -10.66
C LEU A 114 0.07 -4.70 -10.82
N TYR A 115 0.64 -5.06 -11.97
CA TYR A 115 1.02 -6.44 -12.24
C TYR A 115 2.39 -6.77 -11.65
N LEU A 116 2.59 -8.05 -11.28
CA LEU A 116 3.92 -8.52 -10.95
C LEU A 116 4.87 -8.26 -12.12
N GLY A 117 6.10 -7.85 -11.81
CA GLY A 117 7.11 -7.54 -12.81
C GLY A 117 7.06 -6.12 -13.38
N THR A 118 6.03 -5.31 -13.07
CA THR A 118 5.90 -3.91 -13.53
C THR A 118 7.16 -3.07 -13.26
N PHE A 119 7.88 -3.37 -12.17
CA PHE A 119 9.09 -2.65 -11.78
C PHE A 119 10.38 -3.48 -11.94
N SER A 120 10.32 -4.71 -12.46
CA SER A 120 11.41 -5.69 -12.39
C SER A 120 12.75 -5.26 -13.01
N LYS A 121 12.75 -4.25 -13.90
CA LYS A 121 13.97 -3.69 -14.51
C LYS A 121 14.43 -2.37 -13.86
N GLN A 122 13.63 -1.78 -12.99
CA GLN A 122 13.88 -0.50 -12.33
C GLN A 122 14.69 -0.71 -11.04
N HIS A 123 15.88 -1.29 -11.16
CA HIS A 123 16.74 -1.57 -10.00
C HIS A 123 17.30 -0.31 -9.32
N ASN A 124 17.31 0.82 -10.03
CA ASN A 124 17.79 2.11 -9.55
C ASN A 124 16.69 2.97 -8.90
N LEU A 125 15.47 2.44 -8.75
CA LEU A 125 14.34 3.22 -8.26
C LEU A 125 14.56 3.60 -6.79
N THR A 126 14.56 4.90 -6.50
CA THR A 126 14.71 5.46 -5.15
C THR A 126 13.41 6.08 -4.66
N ASN A 127 12.62 6.71 -5.54
CA ASN A 127 11.36 7.35 -5.18
C ASN A 127 10.20 6.74 -5.98
N LEU A 128 9.25 6.12 -5.27
CA LEU A 128 8.06 5.52 -5.86
C LEU A 128 6.78 6.11 -5.23
N MET A 129 6.11 6.98 -5.98
CA MET A 129 4.89 7.67 -5.55
C MET A 129 3.67 7.09 -6.27
N LEU A 130 2.78 6.44 -5.53
CA LEU A 130 1.58 5.75 -6.04
C LEU A 130 0.29 6.22 -5.34
N ASN A 131 0.31 7.42 -4.76
CA ASN A 131 -0.78 7.98 -3.96
C ASN A 131 -1.96 8.49 -4.79
N TYR A 132 -3.13 8.63 -4.15
CA TYR A 132 -4.37 9.10 -4.79
C TYR A 132 -4.80 8.25 -6.01
N ASN A 133 -4.54 6.95 -5.98
CA ASN A 133 -5.09 5.99 -6.94
C ASN A 133 -6.21 5.17 -6.28
N ARG A 134 -6.46 3.96 -6.74
CA ARG A 134 -7.41 3.02 -6.12
C ARG A 134 -6.81 1.63 -5.92
N LEU A 135 -5.50 1.57 -5.67
CA LEU A 135 -4.81 0.30 -5.45
C LEU A 135 -5.45 -0.45 -4.28
N LYS A 136 -5.77 -1.71 -4.50
CA LYS A 136 -6.36 -2.62 -3.49
C LYS A 136 -5.32 -3.65 -3.03
N THR A 137 -5.67 -4.40 -1.99
CA THR A 137 -4.95 -5.60 -1.55
C THR A 137 -5.72 -6.87 -1.99
N ALA A 138 -5.02 -7.98 -2.28
CA ALA A 138 -5.53 -9.05 -3.12
C ALA A 138 -5.94 -10.21 -2.25
N ASN A 139 -7.15 -10.70 -2.52
CA ASN A 139 -7.45 -12.11 -2.41
C ASN A 139 -7.48 -12.68 -3.84
N ASN A 140 -6.32 -13.20 -4.25
CA ASN A 140 -6.09 -14.10 -5.38
C ASN A 140 -6.18 -13.59 -6.83
N LEU A 141 -6.66 -12.37 -7.12
CA LEU A 141 -6.67 -11.82 -8.49
C LEU A 141 -6.34 -10.31 -8.45
N SER A 142 -5.11 -9.96 -8.87
CA SER A 142 -4.65 -8.61 -9.25
C SER A 142 -4.76 -7.49 -8.20
N SER A 143 -3.79 -7.43 -7.29
CA SER A 143 -3.52 -6.26 -6.44
C SER A 143 -2.03 -6.27 -6.04
N ILE A 144 -1.53 -5.31 -5.24
CA ILE A 144 -0.15 -5.34 -4.68
C ILE A 144 0.20 -6.76 -4.19
N GLN A 145 1.12 -7.42 -4.88
CA GLN A 145 1.53 -8.80 -4.63
C GLN A 145 2.78 -8.82 -3.73
N PRO A 146 3.03 -9.89 -2.95
CA PRO A 146 4.18 -9.97 -2.03
C PRO A 146 5.54 -9.63 -2.67
N LYS A 147 5.68 -9.93 -3.97
CA LYS A 147 6.92 -9.77 -4.75
C LYS A 147 6.89 -8.58 -5.70
N LEU A 148 5.93 -7.66 -5.56
CA LEU A 148 5.84 -6.49 -6.45
C LEU A 148 7.11 -5.62 -6.37
N PHE A 149 7.73 -5.57 -5.19
CA PHE A 149 8.92 -4.77 -4.93
C PHE A 149 10.21 -5.57 -4.73
N GLU A 150 10.24 -6.87 -5.09
CA GLU A 150 11.35 -7.80 -4.77
C GLU A 150 12.70 -7.34 -5.34
N ASP A 151 12.70 -6.64 -6.48
CA ASP A 151 13.91 -6.17 -7.16
C ASP A 151 14.28 -4.70 -6.82
N GLN A 152 13.53 -4.06 -5.92
CA GLN A 152 13.58 -2.61 -5.64
C GLN A 152 14.28 -2.30 -4.30
N ALA A 153 15.50 -2.81 -4.12
CA ALA A 153 16.26 -2.66 -2.87
C ALA A 153 16.68 -1.22 -2.54
N LEU A 154 16.67 -0.31 -3.53
CA LEU A 154 17.13 1.08 -3.38
C LEU A 154 16.00 2.10 -3.11
N ILE A 155 14.74 1.67 -2.99
CA ILE A 155 13.63 2.60 -2.73
C ILE A 155 13.82 3.26 -1.37
N GLU A 156 14.03 4.57 -1.36
CA GLU A 156 14.14 5.43 -0.18
C GLU A 156 12.82 6.09 0.21
N GLN A 157 11.93 6.33 -0.75
CA GLN A 157 10.62 6.92 -0.50
C GLN A 157 9.52 6.12 -1.20
N LEU A 158 8.56 5.65 -0.42
CA LEU A 158 7.38 4.95 -0.93
C LEU A 158 6.12 5.66 -0.44
N ASN A 159 5.28 6.09 -1.37
CA ASN A 159 3.99 6.67 -1.04
C ASN A 159 2.85 5.83 -1.58
N LEU A 160 2.13 5.18 -0.66
CA LEU A 160 0.92 4.40 -0.94
C LEU A 160 -0.33 5.06 -0.35
N SER A 161 -0.24 6.31 0.10
CA SER A 161 -1.35 7.01 0.76
C SER A 161 -2.56 7.17 -0.17
N ASP A 162 -3.73 7.34 0.43
CA ASP A 162 -4.96 7.70 -0.29
C ASP A 162 -5.30 6.71 -1.42
N ASN A 163 -5.12 5.42 -1.15
CA ASN A 163 -5.51 4.30 -2.00
C ASN A 163 -6.71 3.55 -1.40
N ARG A 164 -6.91 2.28 -1.78
CA ARG A 164 -7.97 1.41 -1.26
C ARG A 164 -7.38 0.15 -0.61
N LEU A 165 -6.19 0.27 -0.02
CA LEU A 165 -5.49 -0.82 0.65
C LEU A 165 -6.17 -1.14 1.98
N GLN A 166 -6.42 -2.42 2.22
CA GLN A 166 -6.99 -2.90 3.48
C GLN A 166 -5.94 -3.61 4.34
N THR A 167 -4.92 -4.19 3.71
CA THR A 167 -3.74 -4.77 4.35
C THR A 167 -2.55 -4.67 3.39
N LEU A 168 -1.36 -5.13 3.76
CA LEU A 168 -0.24 -5.36 2.86
C LEU A 168 0.17 -6.84 2.95
N PRO A 169 0.57 -7.48 1.83
CA PRO A 169 1.08 -8.83 1.89
C PRO A 169 2.34 -8.94 2.75
N GLU A 170 2.51 -10.09 3.38
CA GLU A 170 3.72 -10.40 4.15
C GLU A 170 4.97 -10.31 3.28
N GLY A 171 6.04 -9.78 3.86
CA GLY A 171 7.32 -9.62 3.17
C GLY A 171 7.42 -8.41 2.23
N LEU A 172 6.31 -7.73 1.93
CA LEU A 172 6.31 -6.63 0.95
C LEU A 172 7.29 -5.49 1.32
N MET A 173 7.43 -5.20 2.61
CA MET A 173 8.32 -4.16 3.13
C MET A 173 9.71 -4.69 3.49
N ASP A 174 9.94 -6.01 3.44
CA ASP A 174 11.20 -6.63 3.88
C ASP A 174 12.33 -6.37 2.87
N THR A 175 11.99 -6.03 1.63
CA THR A 175 12.94 -5.63 0.59
C THR A 175 13.60 -4.27 0.88
N PHE A 176 12.96 -3.45 1.71
CA PHE A 176 13.37 -2.07 1.96
C PHE A 176 14.26 -1.97 3.20
N SER A 177 15.36 -1.23 3.09
CA SER A 177 16.18 -0.84 4.25
C SER A 177 15.39 0.01 5.26
N VAL A 178 15.74 -0.08 6.54
CA VAL A 178 15.05 0.58 7.66
C VAL A 178 15.22 2.11 7.71
N GLN A 179 15.57 2.79 6.62
CA GLN A 179 15.84 4.25 6.57
C GLN A 179 14.87 5.01 5.66
N HIS A 180 13.80 4.36 5.21
CA HIS A 180 12.98 4.86 4.11
C HIS A 180 11.74 5.61 4.60
N MET A 181 11.34 6.67 3.89
CA MET A 181 10.11 7.40 4.18
C MET A 181 8.91 6.64 3.59
N LEU A 182 7.94 6.29 4.44
CA LEU A 182 6.73 5.58 4.04
C LEU A 182 5.47 6.41 4.36
N ARG A 183 4.56 6.53 3.39
CA ARG A 183 3.23 7.13 3.61
C ARG A 183 2.12 6.11 3.36
N LEU A 184 1.30 5.87 4.39
CA LEU A 184 0.23 4.85 4.41
C LEU A 184 -1.16 5.41 4.73
N HIS A 185 -1.25 6.68 5.17
CA HIS A 185 -2.51 7.31 5.56
C HIS A 185 -3.55 7.33 4.42
N GLY A 186 -4.82 7.54 4.76
CA GLY A 186 -5.89 7.65 3.75
C GLY A 186 -6.28 6.32 3.07
N ASN A 187 -5.79 5.19 3.58
CA ASN A 187 -6.22 3.85 3.18
C ASN A 187 -7.25 3.26 4.16
N PRO A 188 -8.23 2.48 3.69
CA PRO A 188 -9.24 1.84 4.54
C PRO A 188 -8.68 0.60 5.26
N TRP A 189 -7.70 0.77 6.14
CA TRP A 189 -7.02 -0.34 6.82
C TRP A 189 -8.02 -1.22 7.59
N LYS A 190 -7.94 -2.53 7.34
CA LYS A 190 -8.72 -3.56 8.01
C LYS A 190 -7.85 -4.17 9.11
N CYS A 191 -8.03 -3.67 10.32
CA CYS A 191 -7.32 -4.06 11.52
C CYS A 191 -7.87 -5.37 12.11
N ASP A 192 -7.78 -6.44 11.32
CA ASP A 192 -8.02 -7.82 11.76
C ASP A 192 -6.68 -8.60 11.79
N CYS A 193 -6.75 -9.92 11.94
CA CYS A 193 -5.56 -10.77 11.99
C CYS A 193 -4.68 -10.69 10.73
N GLY A 194 -5.26 -10.33 9.57
CA GLY A 194 -4.53 -10.18 8.32
C GLY A 194 -3.64 -8.93 8.28
N LEU A 195 -3.70 -8.07 9.29
CA LEU A 195 -2.90 -6.85 9.38
C LEU A 195 -1.62 -7.02 10.22
N TRP A 196 -1.41 -8.18 10.86
CA TRP A 196 -0.28 -8.38 11.80
C TRP A 196 1.07 -7.99 11.21
N TYR A 197 1.34 -8.38 9.97
CA TYR A 197 2.61 -8.04 9.31
C TYR A 197 2.84 -6.52 9.25
N LEU A 198 1.87 -5.78 8.73
CA LEU A 198 1.99 -4.33 8.60
C LEU A 198 2.05 -3.67 9.98
N HIS A 199 1.20 -4.11 10.92
CA HIS A 199 1.17 -3.59 12.28
C HIS A 199 2.51 -3.78 13.00
N ASP A 200 3.06 -5.00 13.00
CA ASP A 200 4.35 -5.31 13.62
C ASP A 200 5.50 -4.57 12.94
N TRP A 201 5.43 -4.34 11.62
CA TRP A 201 6.41 -3.53 10.90
C TRP A 201 6.34 -2.06 11.32
N VAL A 202 5.13 -1.49 11.43
CA VAL A 202 4.91 -0.10 11.85
C VAL A 202 5.36 0.13 13.28
N LEU A 203 5.09 -0.79 14.21
CA LEU A 203 5.57 -0.66 15.59
C LEU A 203 7.11 -0.66 15.70
N ARG A 204 7.79 -1.40 14.82
CA ARG A 204 9.27 -1.45 14.77
C ARG A 204 9.89 -0.28 14.02
N ASN A 205 9.16 0.27 13.05
CA ASN A 205 9.68 1.28 12.12
C ASN A 205 8.89 2.59 12.14
N GLY A 206 8.19 2.91 13.24
CA GLY A 206 7.26 4.04 13.29
C GLY A 206 7.87 5.39 12.93
N GLN A 207 9.16 5.60 13.23
CA GLN A 207 9.91 6.82 12.87
C GLN A 207 10.03 7.05 11.36
N ASN A 208 9.87 5.99 10.56
CA ASN A 208 9.97 6.00 9.10
C ASN A 208 8.60 6.22 8.44
N VAL A 209 7.51 6.16 9.21
CA VAL A 209 6.14 6.33 8.71
C VAL A 209 5.71 7.77 8.92
N GLU A 210 5.55 8.51 7.83
CA GLU A 210 5.04 9.87 7.87
C GLU A 210 3.52 9.89 8.03
N MET A 211 3.02 10.82 8.85
CA MET A 211 1.60 10.92 9.23
C MET A 211 1.06 9.62 9.83
N LEU A 212 1.86 8.97 10.68
CA LEU A 212 1.45 7.74 11.38
C LEU A 212 0.15 7.95 12.17
N ASP A 213 -0.03 9.13 12.78
CA ASP A 213 -1.26 9.56 13.46
C ASP A 213 -2.51 9.58 12.56
N ARG A 214 -2.33 9.59 11.24
CA ARG A 214 -3.39 9.55 10.22
C ARG A 214 -3.52 8.18 9.55
N THR A 215 -2.72 7.21 9.96
CA THR A 215 -2.80 5.82 9.51
C THR A 215 -3.79 5.08 10.40
N LEU A 216 -5.08 5.26 10.08
CA LEU A 216 -6.20 4.83 10.91
C LEU A 216 -6.84 3.54 10.42
N CYS A 217 -7.31 2.72 11.35
CA CYS A 217 -8.20 1.60 11.07
C CYS A 217 -9.58 2.09 10.59
N GLU A 218 -10.08 1.57 9.48
CA GLU A 218 -11.45 1.79 9.00
C GLU A 218 -12.39 0.68 9.49
N SER A 219 -11.85 -0.52 9.64
CA SER A 219 -12.57 -1.70 10.13
C SER A 219 -11.65 -2.57 10.98
N PRO A 220 -12.18 -3.45 11.85
CA PRO A 220 -13.59 -3.59 12.23
C PRO A 220 -14.11 -2.40 13.05
N ALA A 221 -15.43 -2.31 13.25
CA ALA A 221 -16.09 -1.14 13.86
C ALA A 221 -15.54 -0.75 15.25
N PHE A 222 -15.10 -1.73 16.06
CA PHE A 222 -14.54 -1.48 17.39
C PHE A 222 -13.11 -0.89 17.38
N LEU A 223 -12.41 -0.96 16.25
CA LEU A 223 -11.12 -0.29 16.03
C LEU A 223 -11.25 0.93 15.11
N ASN A 224 -12.45 1.28 14.67
CA ASN A 224 -12.64 2.37 13.72
C ASN A 224 -12.02 3.68 14.25
N ARG A 225 -11.25 4.34 13.38
CA ARG A 225 -10.46 5.56 13.64
C ARG A 225 -9.37 5.43 14.70
N ARG A 226 -9.04 4.22 15.18
CA ARG A 226 -7.84 4.03 15.99
C ARG A 226 -6.59 4.08 15.12
N SER A 227 -5.56 4.77 15.60
CA SER A 227 -4.27 4.83 14.94
C SER A 227 -3.58 3.47 15.03
N MET A 228 -2.90 3.04 13.97
CA MET A 228 -2.32 1.71 13.87
C MET A 228 -1.32 1.39 15.01
N ASP A 229 -0.55 2.38 15.45
CA ASP A 229 0.39 2.29 16.57
C ASP A 229 -0.28 2.20 17.96
N SER A 230 -1.53 2.66 18.07
CA SER A 230 -2.33 2.58 19.31
C SER A 230 -3.11 1.27 19.46
N VAL A 231 -3.23 0.49 18.37
CA VAL A 231 -3.92 -0.80 18.40
C VAL A 231 -2.98 -1.84 19.00
N GLU A 232 -3.46 -2.56 20.02
CA GLU A 232 -2.72 -3.69 20.58
C GLU A 232 -2.78 -4.86 19.60
N ARG A 233 -1.69 -5.60 19.46
CA ARG A 233 -1.58 -6.74 18.53
C ARG A 233 -2.67 -7.80 18.79
N GLU A 234 -3.06 -7.98 20.04
CA GLU A 234 -4.11 -8.90 20.48
C GLU A 234 -5.51 -8.50 20.01
N GLN A 235 -5.73 -7.24 19.63
CA GLN A 235 -7.01 -6.73 19.12
C GLN A 235 -7.22 -7.04 17.63
N LEU A 236 -6.14 -7.41 16.92
CA LEU A 236 -6.14 -7.76 15.50
C LEU A 236 -6.60 -9.22 15.32
N VAL A 237 -7.92 -9.42 15.35
CA VAL A 237 -8.57 -10.74 15.29
C VAL A 237 -9.45 -10.88 14.06
N CYS A 238 -9.43 -12.05 13.40
CA CYS A 238 -10.33 -12.37 12.30
C CYS A 238 -11.56 -13.14 12.81
N HIS A 239 -12.74 -12.76 12.34
CA HIS A 239 -13.92 -13.61 12.47
C HIS A 239 -13.88 -14.68 11.38
N MET A 240 -13.83 -15.96 11.77
CA MET A 240 -13.98 -17.07 10.83
C MET A 240 -15.37 -16.98 10.17
N GLY A 241 -15.38 -16.86 8.85
CA GLY A 241 -16.61 -16.84 8.06
C GLY A 241 -17.37 -18.15 8.15
N LYS A 242 -18.67 -18.08 7.87
CA LYS A 242 -19.71 -19.12 8.03
C LYS A 242 -19.51 -20.49 7.34
N ASP A 243 -18.34 -20.80 6.79
CA ASP A 243 -18.02 -22.16 6.26
C ASP A 243 -17.25 -23.02 7.29
N HIS A 244 -16.71 -22.38 8.33
CA HIS A 244 -16.29 -23.04 9.57
C HIS A 244 -16.87 -22.23 10.73
N SER A 245 -18.17 -22.40 10.97
CA SER A 245 -18.80 -21.87 12.17
C SER A 245 -18.13 -22.51 13.40
N VAL A 246 -17.26 -21.79 14.10
CA VAL A 246 -17.32 -21.88 15.55
C VAL A 246 -18.65 -21.26 15.91
N ASP A 247 -19.63 -22.14 16.15
CA ASP A 247 -20.96 -21.74 16.50
C ASP A 247 -20.91 -20.97 17.82
N VAL A 248 -21.00 -19.64 17.77
CA VAL A 248 -21.07 -18.79 18.97
C VAL A 248 -22.32 -19.12 19.81
N ARG A 249 -23.24 -19.96 19.30
CA ARG A 249 -24.33 -20.58 20.06
C ARG A 249 -23.86 -21.55 21.16
N ASN A 250 -22.58 -21.86 21.24
CA ASN A 250 -22.03 -22.71 22.28
C ASN A 250 -21.57 -21.95 23.54
N CYS A 251 -21.75 -20.63 23.61
CA CYS A 251 -21.56 -19.86 24.83
C CYS A 251 -22.91 -19.72 25.58
N LEU A 252 -23.07 -20.42 26.69
CA LEU A 252 -24.23 -20.31 27.56
C LEU A 252 -23.95 -19.30 28.68
N MET A 253 -24.84 -18.34 28.84
CA MET A 253 -24.82 -17.41 29.97
C MET A 253 -25.80 -17.90 31.03
N GLN A 254 -25.31 -18.09 32.25
CA GLN A 254 -26.13 -18.50 33.40
C GLN A 254 -25.91 -17.50 34.53
N VAL A 255 -27.01 -17.01 35.11
CA VAL A 255 -26.97 -16.17 36.31
C VAL A 255 -27.17 -17.06 37.53
N SER A 256 -26.26 -16.98 38.50
CA SER A 256 -26.34 -17.71 39.77
C SER A 256 -26.04 -16.76 40.92
N GLY A 257 -27.09 -16.21 41.54
CA GLY A 257 -26.96 -15.14 42.53
C GLY A 257 -26.43 -13.85 41.87
N ASP A 258 -25.36 -13.28 42.44
CA ASP A 258 -24.70 -12.06 41.94
C ASP A 258 -23.62 -12.35 40.87
N ALA A 259 -23.44 -13.63 40.49
CA ALA A 259 -22.43 -14.04 39.52
C ALA A 259 -23.05 -14.33 38.14
N VAL A 260 -22.41 -13.80 37.10
CA VAL A 260 -22.69 -14.12 35.69
C VAL A 260 -21.64 -15.13 35.21
N ILE A 261 -22.08 -16.33 34.87
CA ILE A 261 -21.21 -17.42 34.40
C ILE A 261 -21.37 -17.55 32.89
N ILE A 262 -20.28 -17.42 32.15
CA ILE A 262 -20.27 -17.57 30.68
C ILE A 262 -19.50 -18.84 30.32
N LYS A 263 -20.22 -19.86 29.86
CA LYS A 263 -19.65 -21.17 29.49
C LYS A 263 -19.58 -21.31 27.99
N CYS A 264 -18.37 -21.22 27.42
CA CYS A 264 -18.15 -21.39 25.99
C CYS A 264 -17.57 -22.77 25.67
N LYS A 265 -18.20 -23.51 24.74
CA LYS A 265 -17.59 -24.71 24.16
C LYS A 265 -16.71 -24.30 22.98
N VAL A 266 -15.45 -24.75 23.00
CA VAL A 266 -14.46 -24.51 21.94
C VAL A 266 -14.10 -25.85 21.31
N GLU A 267 -14.09 -25.92 19.98
CA GLU A 267 -13.81 -27.16 19.23
C GLU A 267 -12.34 -27.36 18.85
N THR A 268 -11.51 -26.30 18.90
CA THR A 268 -10.09 -26.37 18.55
C THR A 268 -9.20 -25.70 19.58
N CYS A 269 -8.12 -26.38 19.95
CA CYS A 269 -7.18 -26.02 21.03
C CYS A 269 -6.14 -24.97 20.60
N LEU A 270 -6.62 -23.87 20.02
CA LEU A 270 -5.77 -22.72 19.75
C LEU A 270 -5.68 -21.86 21.01
N PRO A 271 -4.57 -21.13 21.23
CA PRO A 271 -4.52 -20.09 22.25
C PRO A 271 -5.69 -19.13 22.02
N LEU A 272 -6.54 -18.99 23.03
CA LEU A 272 -7.77 -18.21 22.93
C LEU A 272 -7.79 -17.18 24.03
N ALA A 273 -8.17 -15.96 23.65
CA ALA A 273 -8.54 -14.90 24.57
C ALA A 273 -10.06 -14.75 24.49
N VAL A 274 -10.75 -14.97 25.61
CA VAL A 274 -12.18 -14.68 25.73
C VAL A 274 -12.31 -13.30 26.34
N LYS A 275 -12.89 -12.36 25.58
CA LYS A 275 -13.20 -11.01 26.06
C LYS A 275 -14.70 -10.91 26.33
N VAL A 276 -15.03 -10.54 27.56
CA VAL A 276 -16.39 -10.27 28.03
C VAL A 276 -16.53 -8.78 28.28
N GLN A 277 -17.56 -8.17 27.71
CA GLN A 277 -17.92 -6.77 27.98
C GLN A 277 -19.27 -6.75 28.69
N LEU A 278 -19.28 -6.19 29.90
CA LEU A 278 -20.49 -6.00 30.70
C LEU A 278 -20.84 -4.52 30.66
N GLN A 279 -22.04 -4.19 30.23
CA GLN A 279 -22.53 -2.80 30.24
C GLN A 279 -23.56 -2.63 31.36
N ASP A 280 -23.38 -1.63 32.20
CA ASP A 280 -24.37 -1.27 33.22
C ASP A 280 -25.53 -0.45 32.63
N GLU A 281 -26.58 -0.24 33.42
CA GLU A 281 -27.77 0.51 33.01
C GLU A 281 -27.50 2.00 32.71
N LEU A 282 -26.36 2.52 33.17
CA LEU A 282 -25.89 3.88 32.92
C LEU A 282 -25.01 3.95 31.65
N GLY A 283 -24.80 2.82 30.98
CA GLY A 283 -24.03 2.70 29.76
C GLY A 283 -22.52 2.51 29.96
N ASN A 284 -22.04 2.40 31.19
CA ASN A 284 -20.62 2.17 31.47
C ASN A 284 -20.26 0.72 31.14
N VAL A 285 -19.21 0.56 30.33
CA VAL A 285 -18.72 -0.77 29.92
C VAL A 285 -17.54 -1.18 30.78
N LYS A 286 -17.63 -2.36 31.39
CA LYS A 286 -16.55 -3.00 32.14
C LYS A 286 -16.07 -4.22 31.37
N GLU A 287 -14.77 -4.28 31.10
CA GLU A 287 -14.17 -5.35 30.31
C GLU A 287 -13.49 -6.38 31.20
N HIS A 288 -13.64 -7.65 30.84
CA HIS A 288 -12.91 -8.76 31.45
C HIS A 288 -12.29 -9.64 30.36
N VAL A 289 -11.02 -9.97 30.50
CA VAL A 289 -10.28 -10.75 29.52
C VAL A 289 -9.70 -11.97 30.21
N VAL A 290 -10.12 -13.15 29.77
CA VAL A 290 -9.57 -14.43 30.22
C VAL A 290 -8.72 -15.00 29.11
N ARG A 291 -7.45 -15.28 29.41
CA ARG A 291 -6.50 -15.91 28.47
C ARG A 291 -6.31 -17.36 28.89
N ASN A 292 -6.25 -18.26 27.92
CA ASN A 292 -5.80 -19.63 28.15
C ASN A 292 -4.60 -19.95 27.26
N GLU A 293 -3.50 -20.36 27.88
CA GLU A 293 -2.30 -20.87 27.22
C GLU A 293 -2.27 -22.40 27.38
N TRP A 294 -2.59 -23.12 26.30
CA TRP A 294 -2.55 -24.58 26.32
C TRP A 294 -1.09 -25.04 26.32
N THR A 295 -0.62 -25.60 27.43
CA THR A 295 0.74 -26.16 27.51
C THR A 295 0.86 -27.53 26.86
N ASP A 296 -0.27 -28.26 26.71
CA ASP A 296 -0.29 -29.57 26.07
C ASP A 296 -1.65 -29.89 25.42
N SER A 297 -1.63 -30.54 24.24
CA SER A 297 -2.82 -30.81 23.42
C SER A 297 -3.86 -31.73 24.09
N ALA A 298 -3.45 -32.49 25.11
CA ALA A 298 -4.32 -33.38 25.88
C ALA A 298 -5.16 -32.66 26.96
N GLN A 299 -4.80 -31.44 27.38
CA GLN A 299 -5.51 -30.69 28.44
C GLN A 299 -6.78 -29.97 27.94
N CYS A 300 -7.00 -29.97 26.63
CA CYS A 300 -8.04 -29.20 25.97
C CYS A 300 -9.44 -29.84 26.01
N SER A 301 -9.59 -31.03 26.58
CA SER A 301 -10.90 -31.67 26.70
C SER A 301 -11.59 -31.29 28.02
N ASN A 302 -12.72 -30.56 27.91
CA ASN A 302 -13.68 -30.27 28.99
C ASN A 302 -13.15 -29.47 30.20
N MET A 303 -12.49 -28.33 29.98
CA MET A 303 -12.19 -27.36 31.04
C MET A 303 -13.21 -26.21 31.08
N THR A 304 -13.55 -25.76 32.29
CA THR A 304 -14.31 -24.54 32.55
C THR A 304 -13.30 -23.44 32.88
N LEU A 305 -13.34 -22.33 32.13
CA LEU A 305 -12.61 -21.10 32.47
C LEU A 305 -13.52 -20.28 33.38
N GLU A 306 -13.08 -20.05 34.62
CA GLU A 306 -13.78 -19.24 35.62
C GLU A 306 -13.25 -17.81 35.67
#